data_AF-A0A8T1H1X6-F1
#
_entry.id   AF-A0A8T1H1X6-F1
#
_cell.length_a   1.000
_cell.length_b   1.000
_cell.length_c   1.000
_cell.angle_alpha   90.00
_cell.angle_beta   90.00
_cell.angle_gamma   90.00
#
_symmetry.space_group_name_H-M   'P 1'
#
loop_
_entity.id
_entity.type
_entity.pdbx_description
1 polymer ?
#
loop_
_entity_poly.entity_id
_entity_poly.type
_entity_poly.pdbx_seq_one_letter_code
_entity_poly.pdbx_strand_id
1 'polypeptide(L)' 'MHCDKIAVMDAGRVVEFDSPSMLLAQSQSVFAALAKKSGTAFE' A
#
# COMPACT_ATOMS: atom_id res chain seq x y z
N MET A 1 -12.12 0.92 0.98
CA MET A 1 -11.23 2.03 1.40
C MET A 1 -11.36 3.15 0.39
N HIS A 2 -11.78 4.35 0.81
CA HIS A 2 -11.77 5.56 -0.01
C HIS A 2 -10.70 6.48 0.57
N CYS A 3 -9.47 6.29 0.13
CA CYS A 3 -8.33 7.14 0.50
C CYS A 3 -7.73 7.64 -0.81
N ASP A 4 -7.58 8.96 -0.95
CA ASP A 4 -7.03 9.54 -2.17
C ASP A 4 -5.55 9.21 -2.36
N LYS A 5 -4.78 9.17 -1.26
CA LYS A 5 -3.37 8.77 -1.23
C LYS A 5 -3.01 8.07 0.08
N ILE A 6 -2.02 7.21 0.03
CA ILE A 6 -1.51 6.41 1.15
C ILE A 6 -0.03 6.71 1.32
N ALA A 7 0.37 7.07 2.54
CA ALA A 7 1.77 7.18 2.94
C ALA A 7 2.20 5.88 3.64
N VAL A 8 3.16 5.17 3.06
CA VAL A 8 3.83 4.04 3.71
C VAL A 8 5.09 4.58 4.37
N MET A 9 5.25 4.26 5.66
CA MET A 9 6.40 4.67 6.44
C MET A 9 7.23 3.46 6.86
N ASP A 10 8.55 3.59 6.79
CA ASP A 10 9.51 2.65 7.33
C ASP A 10 10.55 3.42 8.16
N ALA A 11 10.82 2.95 9.39
CA ALA A 11 11.77 3.58 10.31
C ALA A 11 11.64 5.12 10.48
N GLY A 12 10.39 5.63 10.44
CA GLY A 12 10.12 7.07 10.56
C GLY A 12 10.32 7.89 9.28
N ARG A 13 10.54 7.25 8.14
CA ARG A 13 10.65 7.89 6.82
C ARG A 13 9.53 7.43 5.91
N VAL A 14 9.04 8.31 5.05
CA VAL A 14 8.08 7.93 4.01
C VAL A 14 8.83 7.20 2.91
N VAL A 15 8.49 5.93 2.69
CA VAL A 15 9.06 5.09 1.63
C VAL A 15 8.18 5.08 0.39
N GLU A 16 6.87 5.26 0.54
CA GLU A 16 5.93 5.34 -0.57
C GLU A 16 4.82 6.35 -0.27
N PHE A 17 4.40 7.12 -1.26
CA PHE A 17 3.27 8.04 -1.15
C PHE A 17 2.51 8.16 -2.47
N ASP A 18 1.44 7.37 -2.63
CA ASP A 18 0.62 7.40 -3.84
C ASP A 18 -0.80 6.85 -3.59
N SER A 19 -1.66 6.91 -4.60
CA SER A 19 -3.00 6.36 -4.59
C SER A 19 -2.99 4.84 -4.35
N PRO A 20 -4.01 4.28 -3.66
CA PRO A 20 -4.06 2.85 -3.35
C PRO A 20 -3.91 1.97 -4.59
N SER A 21 -4.56 2.33 -5.70
CA SER A 21 -4.50 1.59 -6.96
C SER A 21 -3.10 1.58 -7.57
N MET A 22 -2.35 2.69 -7.44
CA MET A 22 -0.98 2.81 -7.95
C MET A 22 -0.01 1.97 -7.12
N LEU A 23 -0.15 2.03 -5.80
CA LEU A 23 0.67 1.22 -4.88
C LEU A 23 0.37 -0.26 -5.02
N LEU A 24 -0.89 -0.66 -5.21
CA LEU A 24 -1.27 -2.06 -5.44
C LEU A 24 -0.81 -2.60 -6.81
N ALA A 25 -0.77 -1.76 -7.84
CA ALA A 25 -0.29 -2.15 -9.16
C ALA A 25 1.23 -2.37 -9.20
N GLN A 26 1.98 -1.75 -8.28
CA GLN A 26 3.43 -1.88 -8.20
C GLN A 26 3.82 -3.19 -7.52
N SER A 27 4.43 -4.10 -8.28
CA SER A 27 4.83 -5.43 -7.78
C SER A 27 5.90 -5.39 -6.68
N GLN A 28 6.65 -4.30 -6.55
CA GLN A 28 7.65 -4.08 -5.51
C GLN A 28 7.16 -3.17 -4.38
N SER A 29 5.87 -2.79 -4.37
CA SER A 29 5.35 -1.89 -3.34
C SER A 29 5.27 -2.57 -1.98
N VAL A 30 5.72 -1.86 -0.95
CA VAL A 30 5.61 -2.29 0.45
C VAL A 30 4.15 -2.32 0.85
N PHE A 31 3.35 -1.35 0.39
CA PHE A 31 1.90 -1.38 0.57
C PHE A 31 1.27 -2.64 -0.01
N ALA A 32 1.60 -3.02 -1.24
CA ALA A 32 1.07 -4.23 -1.87
C ALA A 32 1.45 -5.50 -1.10
N ALA A 33 2.70 -5.58 -0.63
CA ALA A 33 3.17 -6.69 0.21
C ALA A 33 2.42 -6.75 1.56
N LEU A 34 2.21 -5.60 2.20
CA LEU A 34 1.45 -5.48 3.46
C LEU A 34 -0.02 -5.83 3.25
N ALA A 35 -0.65 -5.34 2.18
CA ALA A 35 -2.03 -5.64 1.83
C ALA A 35 -2.24 -7.13 1.56
N LYS A 36 -1.32 -7.78 0.81
CA LYS A 36 -1.33 -9.22 0.57
C LYS A 36 -1.15 -10.03 1.86
N LYS A 37 -0.27 -9.59 2.75
CA LYS A 37 -0.02 -10.24 4.06
C LYS A 37 -1.19 -10.04 5.02
N SER A 38 -1.93 -8.94 4.91
CA SER A 38 -3.06 -8.59 5.76
C SER A 38 -4.39 -9.23 5.33
N GLY A 39 -4.37 -10.16 4.36
CA GLY A 39 -5.53 -10.69 3.65
C GLY A 39 -6.81 -10.91 4.47
N THR A 40 -7.74 -9.96 4.34
CA THR A 40 -9.20 -10.09 4.28
C THR A 40 -9.71 -8.94 3.41
N ALA A 41 -10.58 -9.05 2.41
CA ALA A 41 -11.17 -10.15 1.66
C ALA A 41 -11.88 -9.49 0.45
N PHE A 42 -11.68 -9.98 -0.77
CA PHE A 42 -12.67 -9.94 -1.85
C PHE A 42 -12.40 -11.18 -2.72
N GLU A 43 -13.10 -12.27 -2.39
CA GLU A 43 -13.78 -13.05 -3.44
C GLU A 43 -14.95 -12.22 -4.00
#